data_AF-A0A968SDG9-F1
#
_entry.id   AF-A0A968SDG9-F1
#
_cell.length_a   1.000
_cell.length_b   1.000
_cell.length_c   1.000
_cell.angle_alpha   90.00
_cell.angle_beta   90.00
_cell.angle_gamma   90.00
#
_symmetry.space_group_name_H-M   'P 1'
#
loop_
_entity.id
_entity.type
_entity.pdbx_description
1 polymer ?
#
loop_
_entity_poly.entity_id
_entity_poly.type
_entity_poly.pdbx_seq_one_letter_code
_entity_poly.pdbx_strand_id
1 'polypeptide(L)'
;MCQVCEMWCFLSMSDRRFPYYDLYDVLGELGYGLNPRTRMMRVIEFSMKQQLWLDDMPARTAATIKAIAQQFIASGIEGLENPTIFQVPEVVRAGGLPALKLLGKPMAIIQETKVRLFAA
;
A
#
# COMPACT_ATOMS: atom_id res chain seq x y z
N MET A 1 9.03 -36.11 18.31
CA MET A 1 8.52 -35.10 17.36
C MET A 1 9.32 -33.82 17.55
N CYS A 2 9.95 -33.31 16.50
CA CYS A 2 10.87 -32.17 16.59
C CYS A 2 10.06 -30.86 16.54
N GLN A 3 10.13 -30.07 17.61
CA GLN A 3 9.39 -28.81 17.81
C GLN A 3 9.66 -27.76 16.72
N VAL A 4 10.73 -27.94 15.96
CA VAL A 4 11.11 -27.08 14.83
C VAL A 4 10.18 -27.30 13.62
N CYS A 5 9.64 -28.50 13.38
CA CYS A 5 8.70 -28.71 12.26
C CYS A 5 7.35 -28.00 12.48
N GLU A 6 6.88 -27.90 13.73
CA GLU A 6 5.57 -27.29 14.02
C GLU A 6 5.59 -25.77 13.84
N MET A 7 6.70 -25.10 14.21
CA MET A 7 6.81 -23.65 14.07
C MET A 7 6.88 -23.22 12.59
N TRP A 8 7.55 -24.02 11.74
CA TRP A 8 7.57 -23.79 10.29
C TRP A 8 6.24 -24.14 9.62
N CYS A 9 5.51 -25.13 10.13
CA CYS A 9 4.15 -25.44 9.66
C CYS A 9 3.13 -24.37 10.07
N PHE A 10 3.26 -23.78 11.27
CA PHE A 10 2.40 -22.69 11.75
C PHE A 10 2.63 -21.40 10.96
N LEU A 11 3.88 -21.06 10.65
CA LEU A 11 4.22 -19.93 9.76
C LEU A 11 3.76 -20.17 8.32
N SER A 12 3.91 -21.39 7.78
CA SER A 12 3.39 -21.78 6.46
C SER A 12 1.85 -21.84 6.38
N MET A 13 1.16 -22.14 7.50
CA MET A 13 -0.30 -22.13 7.59
C MET A 13 -0.88 -20.73 7.80
N SER A 14 -0.14 -19.82 8.41
CA SER A 14 -0.56 -18.42 8.63
C SER A 14 -0.62 -17.64 7.31
N ASP A 15 0.29 -17.93 6.38
CA ASP A 15 0.31 -17.40 5.01
C ASP A 15 -0.98 -17.74 4.23
N ARG A 16 -1.60 -18.90 4.49
CA ARG A 16 -2.90 -19.27 3.88
C ARG A 16 -4.12 -18.61 4.55
N ARG A 17 -3.96 -18.06 5.76
CA ARG A 17 -5.08 -17.48 6.52
C ARG A 17 -5.31 -16.00 6.19
N PHE A 18 -4.28 -15.30 5.74
CA PHE A 18 -4.35 -13.86 5.46
C PHE A 18 -3.76 -13.44 4.09
N PRO A 19 -4.04 -14.15 2.98
CA PRO A 19 -3.47 -13.82 1.67
C PRO A 19 -3.91 -12.43 1.16
N TYR A 20 -4.91 -11.81 1.77
CA TYR A 20 -5.45 -10.51 1.38
C TYR A 20 -4.95 -9.35 2.24
N TYR A 21 -4.18 -9.61 3.30
CA TYR A 21 -3.70 -8.59 4.25
C TYR A 21 -2.23 -8.26 4.00
N ASP A 22 -1.81 -7.06 4.37
CA ASP A 22 -0.40 -6.73 4.44
C ASP A 22 0.17 -7.18 5.79
N LEU A 23 1.49 -7.39 5.87
CA LEU A 23 2.18 -7.76 7.12
C LEU A 23 1.88 -6.74 8.24
N TYR A 24 1.76 -5.45 7.89
CA TYR A 24 1.37 -4.41 8.84
C TYR A 24 0.03 -4.73 9.53
N ASP A 25 -0.98 -5.14 8.77
CA ASP A 25 -2.32 -5.43 9.30
C ASP A 25 -2.30 -6.69 10.19
N VAL A 26 -1.55 -7.72 9.80
CA VAL A 26 -1.38 -8.95 10.60
C VAL A 26 -0.69 -8.66 11.93
N LEU A 27 0.41 -7.88 11.89
CA LEU A 27 1.12 -7.50 13.11
C LEU A 27 0.31 -6.55 13.99
N GLY A 28 -0.51 -5.68 13.39
CA GLY A 28 -1.43 -4.81 14.11
C GLY A 28 -2.49 -5.59 14.90
N GLU A 29 -3.06 -6.64 14.31
CA GLU A 29 -3.99 -7.54 14.99
C GLU A 29 -3.29 -8.29 16.13
N LEU A 30 -2.18 -8.97 15.84
CA LEU A 30 -1.49 -9.83 16.81
C LEU A 30 -0.85 -9.05 17.96
N GLY A 31 -0.29 -7.88 17.68
CA GLY A 31 0.45 -7.08 18.67
C GLY A 31 -0.43 -6.14 19.49
N TYR A 32 -1.54 -5.66 18.90
CA TYR A 32 -2.30 -4.54 19.46
C TYR A 32 -3.83 -4.74 19.43
N GLY A 33 -4.32 -5.88 18.94
CA GLY A 33 -5.76 -6.16 18.86
C GLY A 33 -6.50 -5.23 17.90
N LEU A 34 -5.80 -4.65 16.91
CA LEU A 34 -6.43 -3.83 15.87
C LEU A 34 -7.28 -4.70 14.95
N ASN A 35 -8.33 -4.11 14.37
CA ASN A 35 -9.10 -4.77 13.33
C ASN A 35 -8.31 -4.70 12.00
N PRO A 36 -7.80 -5.82 11.47
CA PRO A 36 -6.95 -5.79 10.29
C PRO A 36 -7.73 -5.37 9.04
N ARG A 37 -7.07 -4.65 8.11
CA ARG A 37 -7.66 -4.29 6.82
C ARG A 37 -7.04 -5.12 5.70
N THR A 38 -7.87 -5.56 4.75
CA THR A 38 -7.32 -6.14 3.52
C THR A 38 -6.62 -5.07 2.69
N ARG A 39 -5.70 -5.46 1.83
CA ARG A 39 -4.97 -4.57 0.91
C ARG A 39 -5.92 -3.78 0.01
N MET A 40 -7.02 -4.41 -0.43
CA MET A 40 -8.07 -3.73 -1.19
C MET A 40 -8.80 -2.69 -0.33
N MET A 41 -9.16 -3.04 0.90
CA MET A 41 -9.84 -2.13 1.83
C MET A 41 -8.98 -0.90 2.11
N ARG A 42 -7.67 -1.07 2.33
CA ARG A 42 -6.72 0.04 2.51
C ARG A 42 -6.74 1.02 1.35
N VAL A 43 -6.71 0.53 0.11
CA VAL A 43 -6.72 1.40 -1.08
C VAL A 43 -8.05 2.14 -1.24
N ILE A 44 -9.17 1.48 -0.93
CA ILE A 44 -10.50 2.10 -0.92
C ILE A 44 -10.58 3.17 0.18
N GLU A 45 -10.24 2.82 1.41
CA GLU A 45 -10.27 3.72 2.56
C GLU A 45 -9.31 4.90 2.35
N PHE A 46 -8.14 4.70 1.74
CA PHE A 46 -7.22 5.77 1.37
C PHE A 46 -7.89 6.77 0.42
N SER A 47 -8.49 6.28 -0.66
CA SER A 47 -9.13 7.15 -1.65
C SER A 47 -10.29 7.96 -1.07
N MET A 48 -10.99 7.41 -0.08
CA MET A 48 -12.10 8.08 0.60
C MET A 48 -11.64 9.02 1.71
N LYS A 49 -10.83 8.54 2.66
CA LYS A 49 -10.42 9.28 3.86
C LYS A 49 -9.43 10.40 3.53
N GLN A 50 -8.67 10.26 2.45
CA GLN A 50 -7.68 11.24 2.01
C GLN A 50 -8.19 12.12 0.87
N GLN A 51 -9.50 12.13 0.62
CA GLN A 51 -10.10 12.86 -0.51
C GLN A 51 -9.70 14.34 -0.53
N LEU A 52 -9.77 15.05 0.61
CA LEU A 52 -9.39 16.47 0.67
C LEU A 52 -7.93 16.72 0.26
N TRP A 53 -7.02 15.82 0.63
CA TRP A 53 -5.61 15.92 0.24
C TRP A 53 -5.40 15.64 -1.24
N LEU A 54 -6.18 14.72 -1.81
CA LEU A 54 -6.15 14.40 -3.24
C LEU A 54 -6.80 15.49 -4.10
N ASP A 55 -7.84 16.15 -3.59
CA ASP A 55 -8.59 17.20 -4.28
C ASP A 55 -7.82 18.54 -4.33
N ASP A 56 -6.86 18.75 -3.42
CA ASP A 56 -5.97 19.93 -3.41
C ASP A 56 -4.88 19.88 -4.51
N MET A 57 -4.82 18.79 -5.28
CA MET A 57 -3.79 18.54 -6.28
C MET A 57 -4.34 18.62 -7.71
N PRO A 58 -3.47 18.85 -8.73
CA PRO A 58 -3.86 18.68 -10.11
C PRO A 58 -4.42 17.28 -10.38
N ALA A 59 -5.49 17.18 -11.17
CA ALA A 59 -6.22 15.92 -11.38
C ALA A 59 -5.32 14.74 -11.81
N ARG A 60 -4.33 14.98 -12.68
CA ARG A 60 -3.37 13.94 -13.09
C ARG A 60 -2.40 13.54 -11.98
N THR A 61 -2.05 14.45 -11.09
CA THR A 61 -1.19 14.13 -9.94
C THR A 61 -1.95 13.28 -8.93
N ALA A 62 -3.19 13.65 -8.61
CA ALA A 62 -4.08 12.83 -7.76
C ALA A 62 -4.32 11.44 -8.38
N ALA A 63 -4.55 11.36 -9.69
CA ALA A 63 -4.70 10.08 -10.40
C ALA A 63 -3.42 9.23 -10.30
N THR A 64 -2.24 9.84 -10.44
CA THR A 64 -0.95 9.15 -10.32
C THR A 64 -0.75 8.59 -8.92
N ILE A 65 -1.07 9.36 -7.87
CA ILE A 65 -1.01 8.90 -6.47
C ILE A 65 -1.96 7.73 -6.23
N LYS A 66 -3.20 7.80 -6.75
CA LYS A 66 -4.16 6.67 -6.67
C LYS A 66 -3.64 5.42 -7.39
N ALA A 67 -3.06 5.57 -8.58
CA ALA A 67 -2.48 4.45 -9.32
C ALA A 67 -1.28 3.80 -8.61
N ILE A 68 -0.48 4.61 -7.90
CA ILE A 68 0.59 4.11 -7.03
C ILE A 68 0.00 3.36 -5.84
N ALA A 69 -0.96 3.95 -5.13
CA ALA A 69 -1.62 3.27 -4.01
C ALA A 69 -2.26 1.94 -4.42
N GLN A 70 -2.81 1.83 -5.63
CA GLN A 70 -3.34 0.58 -6.18
C GLN A 70 -2.31 -0.54 -6.32
N GLN A 71 -1.01 -0.23 -6.44
CA GLN A 71 0.04 -1.26 -6.46
C GLN A 71 0.12 -2.03 -5.14
N PHE A 72 -0.37 -1.45 -4.04
CA PHE A 72 -0.49 -2.12 -2.75
C PHE A 72 -1.38 -3.36 -2.80
N ILE A 73 -2.38 -3.41 -3.69
CA ILE A 73 -3.29 -4.56 -3.80
C ILE A 73 -2.54 -5.82 -4.22
N ALA A 74 -1.54 -5.70 -5.10
CA ALA A 74 -0.82 -6.83 -5.67
C ALA A 74 0.16 -7.47 -4.68
N SER A 75 0.96 -6.66 -3.98
CA SER A 75 2.06 -7.16 -3.14
C SER A 75 2.24 -6.40 -1.82
N GLY A 76 1.22 -5.66 -1.36
CA GLY A 76 1.30 -4.92 -0.10
C GLY A 76 2.36 -3.83 -0.18
N ILE A 77 3.08 -3.59 0.92
CA ILE A 77 4.08 -2.52 1.00
C ILE A 77 5.21 -2.70 -0.01
N GLU A 78 5.58 -3.93 -0.35
CA GLU A 78 6.60 -4.23 -1.35
C GLU A 78 6.22 -3.67 -2.74
N GLY A 79 4.92 -3.61 -3.03
CA GLY A 79 4.42 -3.01 -4.27
C GLY A 79 4.71 -1.51 -4.37
N LEU A 80 4.76 -0.81 -3.24
CA LEU A 80 5.06 0.63 -3.18
C LEU A 80 6.57 0.91 -3.10
N GLU A 81 7.35 -0.05 -2.59
CA GLU A 81 8.81 0.01 -2.51
C GLU A 81 9.51 -0.50 -3.80
N ASN A 82 8.75 -0.86 -4.82
CA ASN A 82 9.30 -1.28 -6.10
C ASN A 82 10.18 -0.16 -6.71
N PRO A 83 11.48 -0.39 -6.97
CA PRO A 83 12.37 0.62 -7.57
C PRO A 83 11.89 1.12 -8.95
N THR A 84 11.08 0.32 -9.65
CA THR A 84 10.50 0.66 -10.95
C THR A 84 9.05 1.13 -10.86
N ILE A 85 8.55 1.50 -9.67
CA ILE A 85 7.16 1.96 -9.45
C ILE A 85 6.70 3.04 -10.44
N PHE A 86 7.60 3.94 -10.85
CA PHE A 86 7.30 5.01 -11.80
C PHE A 86 7.23 4.56 -13.27
N GLN A 87 7.64 3.33 -13.57
CA GLN A 87 7.61 2.71 -14.89
C GLN A 87 6.42 1.75 -15.05
N VAL A 88 5.72 1.45 -13.96
CA VAL A 88 4.51 0.61 -13.98
C VAL A 88 3.48 1.22 -14.94
N PRO A 89 2.95 0.47 -15.93
CA PRO A 89 2.08 1.01 -16.97
C PRO A 89 0.87 1.78 -16.45
N GLU A 90 0.25 1.31 -15.38
CA GLU A 90 -0.87 1.95 -14.69
C GLU A 90 -0.47 3.33 -14.15
N VAL A 91 0.69 3.43 -13.50
CA VAL A 91 1.23 4.67 -12.93
C VAL A 91 1.61 5.66 -14.03
N VAL A 92 2.26 5.17 -15.10
CA VAL A 92 2.63 6.00 -16.26
C VAL A 92 1.40 6.58 -16.94
N ARG A 93 0.37 5.75 -17.20
CA ARG A 93 -0.88 6.20 -17.84
C ARG A 93 -1.63 7.24 -17.00
N ALA A 94 -1.57 7.14 -15.67
CA ALA A 94 -2.22 8.09 -14.77
C ALA A 94 -1.54 9.48 -14.73
N GLY A 95 -0.28 9.58 -15.18
CA GLY A 95 0.48 10.82 -15.26
C GLY A 95 1.96 10.66 -14.92
N GLY A 96 2.30 9.60 -14.18
CA GLY A 96 3.67 9.18 -13.90
C GLY A 96 4.52 10.22 -13.16
N LEU A 97 5.84 10.02 -13.25
CA LEU A 97 6.84 10.90 -12.62
C LEU A 97 6.66 12.40 -12.97
N PRO A 98 6.32 12.81 -14.21
CA PRO A 98 6.09 14.21 -14.54
C PRO A 98 4.97 14.86 -13.70
N ALA A 99 3.87 14.14 -13.45
CA ALA A 99 2.76 14.67 -12.66
C ALA A 99 3.12 14.83 -11.18
N LEU A 100 3.93 13.91 -10.62
CA LEU A 100 4.40 14.00 -9.23
C LEU A 100 5.37 15.16 -9.01
N LYS A 101 6.21 15.48 -10.00
CA LYS A 101 7.17 16.60 -9.90
C LYS A 101 6.49 17.95 -9.69
N LEU A 102 5.22 18.10 -10.06
CA LEU A 102 4.44 19.33 -9.83
C LEU A 102 4.23 19.63 -8.34
N LEU A 103 4.25 18.61 -7.48
CA LEU A 103 4.10 18.74 -6.03
C LEU A 103 5.45 18.75 -5.28
N GLY A 104 6.57 18.61 -5.99
CA GLY A 104 7.91 18.61 -5.42
C GLY A 104 8.67 17.29 -5.63
N LYS A 105 9.35 16.82 -4.58
CA LYS A 105 10.22 15.62 -4.67
C LYS A 105 9.36 14.35 -4.72
N PRO A 106 9.40 13.55 -5.81
CA PRO A 106 8.53 12.36 -5.94
C PRO A 106 8.67 11.36 -4.80
N MET A 107 9.89 11.15 -4.28
CA MET A 107 10.09 10.25 -3.14
C MET A 107 9.41 10.71 -1.86
N ALA A 108 9.34 12.03 -1.62
CA ALA A 108 8.61 12.56 -0.47
C ALA A 108 7.10 12.30 -0.60
N ILE A 109 6.56 12.36 -1.82
CA ILE A 109 5.14 12.07 -2.10
C ILE A 109 4.85 10.58 -1.93
N ILE A 110 5.75 9.69 -2.35
CA ILE A 110 5.63 8.25 -2.07
C ILE A 110 5.60 8.00 -0.57
N GLN A 111 6.49 8.65 0.20
CA GLN A 111 6.51 8.52 1.64
C GLN A 111 5.19 8.98 2.28
N GLU A 112 4.69 10.15 1.90
CA GLU A 112 3.41 10.67 2.37
C GLU A 112 2.23 9.76 1.99
N THR A 113 2.26 9.21 0.77
CA THR A 113 1.25 8.26 0.28
C THR A 113 1.21 7.01 1.17
N LYS A 114 2.37 6.44 1.54
CA LYS A 114 2.44 5.28 2.45
C LYS A 114 1.89 5.60 3.83
N VAL A 115 2.29 6.73 4.42
CA VAL A 115 1.80 7.18 5.73
C VAL A 115 0.27 7.29 5.71
N ARG A 116 -0.27 7.94 4.69
CA ARG A 116 -1.72 8.13 4.54
C ARG A 116 -2.48 6.84 4.22
N LEU A 117 -1.87 5.92 3.49
CA LEU A 117 -2.45 4.61 3.17
C LEU A 117 -2.62 3.76 4.43
N PHE A 118 -1.64 3.76 5.34
CA PHE A 118 -1.73 3.03 6.61
C PHE A 118 -2.50 3.78 7.72
N ALA A 119 -2.70 5.09 7.57
CA ALA A 119 -3.57 5.87 8.45
C ALA A 119 -5.06 5.82 8.02
N ALA A 120 -5.34 5.37 6.80
CA ALA A 120 -6.70 5.13 6.30
C ALA A 120 -7.25 3.83 6.87
#